data_AF-A0A920MZZ5-F1
#
_entry.id   AF-A0A920MZZ5-F1
#
_cell.length_a   1.000
_cell.length_b   1.000
_cell.length_c   1.000
_cell.angle_alpha   90.00
_cell.angle_beta   90.00
_cell.angle_gamma   90.00
#
_symmetry.space_group_name_H-M   'P 1'
#
loop_
_entity.id
_entity.type
_entity.pdbx_description
1 polymer ?
#
loop_
_entity_poly.entity_id
_entity_poly.type
_entity_poly.pdbx_seq_one_letter_code
_entity_poly.pdbx_strand_id
1 'polypeptide(L)'
;MKVRGKVTITSATGKTRAARMFRSVSDGETLTVPRGATVDLGFRKVGRLERISKPVTVKISAQGCRPASAVESVKLDDRRRKVFSSSIARVGKFGHRVGSVVTRGSSKQLPMVTPVIQSVVLAEVPSFSWSPAQGAVSYEVIVYSGASSKRRKWSTKTDKTRVAYAGKGRAGALRPGSTYRWEVIATLKDKSVKRILRPRGQGKTRN
;
A
#
# COMPACT_ATOMS: atom_id res chain seq x y z
N MET A 1 -15.91 8.04 -2.59
CA MET A 1 -17.29 7.55 -2.79
C MET A 1 -17.28 6.12 -3.34
N LYS A 2 -18.37 5.37 -3.18
CA LYS A 2 -18.67 4.15 -3.95
C LYS A 2 -19.93 4.43 -4.75
N VAL A 3 -19.93 4.07 -6.03
CA VAL A 3 -21.01 4.39 -6.97
C VAL A 3 -21.42 3.12 -7.69
N ARG A 4 -22.73 2.92 -7.88
CA ARG A 4 -23.30 1.96 -8.84
C ARG A 4 -24.23 2.74 -9.77
N GLY A 5 -24.15 2.50 -11.07
CA GLY A 5 -24.88 3.26 -12.09
C GLY A 5 -24.13 4.52 -12.55
N LYS A 6 -24.75 5.26 -13.48
CA LYS A 6 -24.19 6.49 -14.07
C LYS A 6 -24.56 7.69 -13.19
N VAL A 7 -23.59 8.24 -12.47
CA VAL A 7 -23.80 9.41 -11.60
C VAL A 7 -22.90 10.54 -12.09
N THR A 8 -23.41 11.77 -12.08
CA THR A 8 -22.68 12.95 -12.54
C THR A 8 -22.30 13.82 -11.35
N ILE A 9 -21.07 14.33 -11.35
CA ILE A 9 -20.58 15.36 -10.44
C ILE A 9 -20.47 16.66 -11.24
N THR A 10 -21.01 17.75 -10.70
CA THR A 10 -20.87 19.09 -11.27
C THR A 10 -20.06 19.94 -10.31
N SER A 11 -19.00 20.58 -10.80
CA SER A 11 -18.19 21.51 -10.00
C SER A 11 -18.99 22.78 -9.67
N ALA A 12 -18.50 23.56 -8.70
CA ALA A 12 -19.06 24.89 -8.41
C ALA A 12 -19.04 25.83 -9.63
N THR A 13 -18.13 25.58 -10.59
CA THR A 13 -17.99 26.31 -11.86
C THR A 13 -18.80 25.71 -13.02
N GLY A 14 -19.65 24.71 -12.77
CA GLY A 14 -20.52 24.10 -13.79
C GLY A 14 -19.87 22.99 -14.63
N LYS A 15 -18.57 22.69 -14.46
CA LYS A 15 -17.91 21.60 -15.19
C LYS A 15 -18.40 20.24 -14.69
N THR A 16 -18.86 19.40 -15.60
CA THR A 16 -19.40 18.08 -15.27
C THR A 16 -18.37 16.97 -15.46
N ARG A 17 -18.48 15.91 -14.65
CA ARG A 17 -17.65 14.71 -14.75
C ARG A 17 -18.37 13.49 -14.17
N ALA A 18 -18.07 12.31 -14.70
CA ALA A 18 -18.63 11.08 -14.16
C ALA A 18 -18.10 10.78 -12.73
N ALA A 19 -19.01 10.43 -11.84
CA ALA A 19 -18.68 9.83 -10.56
C ALA A 19 -18.14 8.40 -10.79
N ARG A 20 -17.14 8.01 -10.00
CA ARG A 20 -16.50 6.68 -10.09
C ARG A 20 -16.14 6.19 -8.70
N MET A 21 -15.90 4.90 -8.55
CA MET A 21 -15.43 4.32 -7.30
C MET A 21 -14.15 5.02 -6.82
N PHE A 22 -14.06 5.28 -5.52
CA PHE A 22 -12.96 5.97 -4.83
C PHE A 22 -12.68 7.42 -5.24
N ARG A 23 -13.46 7.98 -6.17
CA ARG A 23 -13.38 9.39 -6.50
C ARG A 23 -13.72 10.27 -5.29
N SER A 24 -13.01 11.38 -5.15
CA SER A 24 -13.30 12.42 -4.17
C SER A 24 -14.29 13.43 -4.75
N VAL A 25 -15.04 14.06 -3.86
CA VAL A 25 -15.82 15.26 -4.12
C VAL A 25 -15.36 16.37 -3.19
N SER A 26 -15.54 17.60 -3.62
CA SER A 26 -15.18 18.81 -2.90
C SER A 26 -16.43 19.49 -2.35
N ASP A 27 -16.23 20.33 -1.34
CA ASP A 27 -17.24 21.26 -0.84
C ASP A 27 -17.77 22.14 -1.99
N GLY A 28 -19.08 22.30 -2.08
CA GLY A 28 -19.75 23.08 -3.11
C GLY A 28 -20.06 22.33 -4.41
N GLU A 29 -19.51 21.12 -4.64
CA GLU A 29 -19.91 20.30 -5.80
C GLU A 29 -21.33 19.75 -5.64
N THR A 30 -22.00 19.43 -6.74
CA THR A 30 -23.28 18.73 -6.73
C THR A 30 -23.16 17.32 -7.32
N LEU A 31 -23.95 16.39 -6.80
CA LEU A 31 -24.09 15.03 -7.30
C LEU A 31 -25.50 14.84 -7.84
N THR A 32 -25.62 14.54 -9.14
CA THR A 32 -26.88 14.15 -9.76
C THR A 32 -26.92 12.63 -9.88
N VAL A 33 -27.78 12.01 -9.07
CA VAL A 33 -28.00 10.57 -8.99
C VAL A 33 -29.30 10.25 -9.74
N PRO A 34 -29.26 9.53 -10.87
CA PRO A 34 -30.48 9.15 -11.59
C PRO A 34 -31.14 7.90 -10.98
N ARG A 35 -32.32 7.55 -11.52
CA ARG A 35 -33.04 6.34 -11.12
C ARG A 35 -32.19 5.09 -11.32
N GLY A 36 -32.20 4.21 -10.32
CA GLY A 36 -31.41 2.97 -10.33
C GLY A 36 -29.92 3.14 -9.99
N ALA A 37 -29.42 4.37 -9.83
CA ALA A 37 -28.07 4.61 -9.34
C ALA A 37 -28.03 4.69 -7.81
N THR A 38 -26.91 4.28 -7.23
CA THR A 38 -26.66 4.39 -5.78
C THR A 38 -25.29 4.97 -5.52
N VAL A 39 -25.20 5.83 -4.51
CA VAL A 39 -23.95 6.45 -4.07
C VAL A 39 -23.80 6.30 -2.57
N ASP A 40 -22.67 5.73 -2.14
CA ASP A 40 -22.21 5.78 -0.75
C ASP A 40 -21.07 6.82 -0.65
N LEU A 41 -21.31 7.90 0.09
CA LEU A 41 -20.37 8.99 0.29
C LEU A 41 -19.89 9.08 1.75
N GLY A 42 -18.60 8.82 1.96
CA GLY A 42 -17.99 8.86 3.29
C GLY A 42 -17.48 10.26 3.64
N PHE A 43 -17.96 10.81 4.75
CA PHE A 43 -17.54 12.08 5.34
C PHE A 43 -16.53 11.81 6.45
N ARG A 44 -15.25 11.93 6.08
CA ARG A 44 -14.14 11.42 6.89
C ARG A 44 -13.89 12.19 8.18
N LYS A 45 -14.06 13.52 8.17
CA LYS A 45 -13.85 14.36 9.37
C LYS A 45 -14.86 14.07 10.46
N VAL A 46 -16.10 13.75 10.08
CA VAL A 46 -17.21 13.47 11.00
C VAL A 46 -17.49 11.98 11.19
N GLY A 47 -16.67 11.10 10.61
CA GLY A 47 -16.80 9.64 10.76
C GLY A 47 -18.14 9.07 10.28
N ARG A 48 -18.76 9.68 9.25
CA ARG A 48 -20.11 9.33 8.78
C ARG A 48 -20.09 8.78 7.36
N LEU A 49 -21.03 7.91 7.04
CA LEU A 49 -21.33 7.49 5.69
C LEU A 49 -22.75 7.90 5.35
N GLU A 50 -22.95 8.51 4.19
CA GLU A 50 -24.27 8.82 3.67
C GLU A 50 -24.54 8.03 2.41
N ARG A 51 -25.76 7.52 2.28
CA ARG A 51 -26.23 6.78 1.12
C ARG A 51 -27.31 7.56 0.40
N ILE A 52 -27.18 7.61 -0.92
CA ILE A 52 -28.17 8.14 -1.85
C ILE A 52 -28.63 6.96 -2.71
N SER A 53 -29.90 6.60 -2.61
CA SER A 53 -30.49 5.46 -3.32
C SER A 53 -31.70 5.83 -4.18
N LYS A 54 -32.17 7.08 -4.07
CA LYS A 54 -33.29 7.63 -4.85
C LYS A 54 -32.75 8.64 -5.88
N PRO A 55 -33.48 8.88 -6.98
CA PRO A 55 -33.10 9.90 -7.93
C PRO A 55 -33.13 11.28 -7.28
N VAL A 56 -32.00 11.98 -7.25
CA VAL A 56 -31.90 13.30 -6.62
C VAL A 56 -30.63 14.03 -7.06
N THR A 57 -30.66 15.36 -7.01
CA THR A 57 -29.44 16.17 -7.02
C THR A 57 -29.16 16.67 -5.62
N VAL A 58 -27.98 16.36 -5.07
CA VAL A 58 -27.54 16.85 -3.76
C VAL A 58 -26.34 17.77 -3.87
N LYS A 59 -26.27 18.80 -3.04
CA LYS A 59 -25.08 19.62 -2.84
C LYS A 59 -24.19 18.98 -1.78
N ILE A 60 -22.90 18.91 -2.04
CA ILE A 60 -21.91 18.38 -1.11
C ILE A 60 -21.37 19.51 -0.25
N SER A 61 -21.41 19.32 1.07
CA SER A 61 -20.67 20.16 2.00
C SER A 61 -19.74 19.34 2.90
N ALA A 62 -18.81 20.00 3.58
CA ALA A 62 -17.96 19.37 4.58
C ALA A 62 -18.76 18.65 5.70
N GLN A 63 -20.01 19.06 5.93
CA GLN A 63 -20.92 18.56 6.96
C GLN A 63 -21.94 17.54 6.43
N GLY A 64 -21.93 17.17 5.15
CA GLY A 64 -22.89 16.21 4.60
C GLY A 64 -23.43 16.61 3.23
N CYS A 65 -24.24 15.74 2.64
CA CYS A 65 -25.06 16.06 1.47
C CYS A 65 -26.29 16.88 1.88
N ARG A 66 -26.75 17.76 0.99
CA ARG A 66 -27.98 18.54 1.14
C ARG A 66 -28.89 18.38 -0.08
N PRO A 67 -30.22 18.26 0.10
CA PRO A 67 -30.93 18.29 1.38
C PRO A 67 -30.72 17.01 2.19
N ALA A 68 -30.70 17.12 3.52
CA ALA A 68 -30.42 15.99 4.41
C ALA A 68 -31.50 14.89 4.34
N SER A 69 -32.74 15.26 3.98
CA SER A 69 -33.85 14.33 3.73
C SER A 69 -33.62 13.42 2.52
N ALA A 70 -32.71 13.78 1.61
CA ALA A 70 -32.38 12.98 0.44
C ALA A 70 -31.33 11.90 0.71
N VAL A 71 -30.77 11.84 1.93
CA VAL A 71 -29.68 10.92 2.27
C VAL A 71 -29.99 10.09 3.51
N GLU A 72 -29.56 8.84 3.46
CA GLU A 72 -29.61 7.93 4.60
C GLU A 72 -28.25 7.93 5.30
N SER A 73 -28.23 8.15 6.62
CA SER A 73 -27.01 7.99 7.42
C SER A 73 -26.75 6.51 7.69
N VAL A 74 -25.62 5.99 7.21
CA VAL A 74 -25.24 4.59 7.33
C VAL A 74 -24.15 4.43 8.37
N LYS A 75 -24.32 3.50 9.33
CA LYS A 75 -23.27 3.15 10.29
C LYS A 75 -22.07 2.51 9.57
N LEU A 76 -20.86 2.96 9.91
CA LEU A 76 -19.60 2.42 9.39
C LEU A 76 -19.23 1.14 10.16
N ASP A 77 -19.67 0.00 9.65
CA ASP A 77 -19.14 -1.32 10.06
C ASP A 77 -17.67 -1.48 9.63
N ASP A 78 -16.98 -2.49 10.17
CA ASP A 78 -15.55 -2.73 9.94
C ASP A 78 -15.21 -2.98 8.46
N ARG A 79 -16.14 -3.57 7.70
CA ARG A 79 -15.97 -3.81 6.27
C ARG A 79 -16.03 -2.50 5.49
N ARG A 80 -16.97 -1.61 5.81
CA ARG A 80 -17.13 -0.28 5.20
C ARG A 80 -16.00 0.65 5.59
N ARG A 81 -15.51 0.58 6.83
CA ARG A 81 -14.38 1.37 7.34
C ARG A 81 -13.10 1.15 6.52
N LYS A 82 -12.86 -0.09 6.04
CA LYS A 82 -11.72 -0.40 5.14
C LYS A 82 -11.81 0.34 3.80
N VAL A 83 -13.00 0.39 3.20
CA VAL A 83 -13.26 1.02 1.89
C VAL A 83 -13.21 2.55 1.96
N PHE A 84 -13.65 3.14 3.08
CA PHE A 84 -13.70 4.59 3.27
C PHE A 84 -12.51 5.16 4.06
N SER A 85 -11.49 4.34 4.34
CA SER A 85 -10.28 4.76 5.07
C SER A 85 -9.60 5.98 4.43
N SER A 86 -9.11 6.89 5.30
CA SER A 86 -8.51 8.18 4.93
C SER A 86 -7.24 8.06 4.07
N SER A 87 -6.66 6.87 3.97
CA SER A 87 -5.41 6.58 3.27
C SER A 87 -5.56 6.53 1.75
N ILE A 88 -6.73 6.16 1.20
CA ILE A 88 -6.89 5.85 -0.23
C ILE A 88 -7.05 7.09 -1.13
N ALA A 89 -7.63 8.21 -0.66
CA ALA A 89 -7.90 9.34 -1.57
C ALA A 89 -6.68 10.24 -1.88
N ARG A 90 -5.54 10.03 -1.21
CA ARG A 90 -4.34 10.83 -1.47
C ARG A 90 -3.60 10.44 -2.75
N VAL A 91 -3.95 9.29 -3.33
CA VAL A 91 -3.29 8.72 -4.53
C VAL A 91 -3.65 9.48 -5.82
N GLY A 92 -4.90 9.93 -5.95
CA GLY A 92 -5.42 10.42 -7.24
C GLY A 92 -5.07 11.86 -7.62
N LYS A 93 -4.30 12.59 -6.80
CA LYS A 93 -3.95 14.00 -7.06
C LYS A 93 -2.61 14.21 -7.76
N PHE A 94 -1.82 13.16 -7.92
CA PHE A 94 -0.52 13.27 -8.55
C PHE A 94 -0.60 12.62 -9.93
N GLY A 95 -0.22 13.36 -10.98
CA GLY A 95 -0.28 12.90 -12.38
C GLY A 95 0.54 11.63 -12.64
N HIS A 96 0.65 11.24 -13.91
CA HIS A 96 1.24 9.99 -14.44
C HIS A 96 2.68 9.65 -13.99
N ARG A 97 3.30 10.49 -13.14
CA ARG A 97 4.67 10.39 -12.62
C ARG A 97 4.75 10.00 -11.14
N VAL A 98 3.64 9.64 -10.50
CA VAL A 98 3.65 9.30 -9.07
C VAL A 98 3.07 7.92 -8.81
N GLY A 99 3.91 7.03 -8.29
CA GLY A 99 3.49 5.79 -7.67
C GLY A 99 2.92 6.07 -6.27
N SER A 100 1.82 5.40 -5.91
CA SER A 100 1.27 5.50 -4.56
C SER A 100 1.18 4.12 -3.91
N VAL A 101 1.56 4.05 -2.64
CA VAL A 101 1.52 2.83 -1.85
C VAL A 101 0.54 3.02 -0.69
N VAL A 102 -0.39 2.06 -0.54
CA VAL A 102 -1.27 1.97 0.63
C VAL A 102 -0.65 0.94 1.57
N THR A 103 -0.09 1.39 2.69
CA THR A 103 0.36 0.48 3.75
C THR A 103 -0.82 0.19 4.69
N ARG A 104 -1.02 -1.09 5.02
CA ARG A 104 -1.99 -1.50 6.05
C ARG A 104 -1.30 -1.41 7.41
N GLY A 105 -1.89 -0.67 8.34
CA GLY A 105 -1.36 -0.51 9.70
C GLY A 105 -1.37 -1.81 10.49
N SER A 106 -0.24 -2.05 11.16
CA SER A 106 0.07 -2.95 12.29
C SER A 106 -0.83 -4.18 12.52
N SER A 107 -0.52 -5.28 11.83
CA SER A 107 -0.58 -6.60 12.47
C SER A 107 0.84 -6.96 12.90
N LYS A 108 1.14 -6.98 14.21
CA LYS A 108 2.37 -7.54 14.83
C LYS A 108 3.54 -7.63 13.83
N GLN A 109 4.17 -6.48 13.55
CA GLN A 109 4.99 -6.29 12.35
C GLN A 109 6.15 -7.30 12.32
N LEU A 110 6.06 -8.30 11.43
CA LEU A 110 7.19 -9.15 11.10
C LEU A 110 8.34 -8.25 10.62
N PRO A 111 9.61 -8.63 10.85
CA PRO A 111 10.74 -7.87 10.35
C PRO A 111 10.55 -7.62 8.85
N MET A 112 10.45 -6.35 8.47
CA MET A 112 10.20 -5.97 7.09
C MET A 112 11.53 -5.97 6.36
N VAL A 113 11.56 -6.47 5.13
CA VAL A 113 12.69 -6.30 4.23
C VAL A 113 12.25 -5.58 2.97
N THR A 114 13.16 -4.84 2.36
CA THR A 114 12.99 -4.24 1.03
C THR A 114 14.22 -4.57 0.20
N PRO A 115 14.09 -5.03 -1.05
CA PRO A 115 12.84 -5.35 -1.75
C PRO A 115 12.09 -6.52 -1.09
N VAL A 116 10.76 -6.42 -1.02
CA VAL A 116 9.93 -7.46 -0.39
C VAL A 116 10.00 -8.77 -1.20
N ILE A 117 9.67 -9.88 -0.56
CA ILE A 117 9.59 -11.20 -1.22
C ILE A 117 8.65 -11.10 -2.43
N GLN A 118 9.06 -11.70 -3.56
CA GLN A 118 8.31 -11.73 -4.83
C GLN A 118 8.01 -10.33 -5.42
N SER A 119 8.77 -9.29 -5.07
CA SER A 119 8.66 -7.99 -5.73
C SER A 119 9.48 -7.92 -7.02
N VAL A 120 8.96 -7.16 -7.98
CA VAL A 120 9.70 -6.74 -9.18
C VAL A 120 10.48 -5.48 -8.82
N VAL A 121 11.79 -5.49 -9.08
CA VAL A 121 12.69 -4.37 -8.81
C VAL A 121 13.16 -3.81 -10.14
N LEU A 122 12.91 -2.53 -10.37
CA LEU A 122 13.22 -1.85 -11.64
C LEU A 122 14.66 -1.32 -11.70
N ALA A 123 15.51 -1.67 -10.74
CA ALA A 123 16.89 -1.24 -10.65
C ALA A 123 17.85 -2.43 -10.72
N GLU A 124 18.83 -2.36 -11.62
CA GLU A 124 19.90 -3.36 -11.72
C GLU A 124 20.90 -3.29 -10.54
N VAL A 125 20.89 -2.16 -9.84
CA VAL A 125 21.69 -1.91 -8.62
C VAL A 125 20.74 -1.55 -7.46
N PRO A 126 20.01 -2.52 -6.90
CA PRO A 126 19.01 -2.25 -5.88
C PRO A 126 19.65 -1.89 -4.53
N SER A 127 18.89 -1.19 -3.69
CA SER A 127 19.18 -1.10 -2.25
C SER A 127 18.41 -2.16 -1.49
N PHE A 128 19.07 -2.78 -0.51
CA PHE A 128 18.47 -3.68 0.45
C PHE A 128 18.30 -2.97 1.79
N SER A 129 17.15 -3.10 2.43
CA SER A 129 16.91 -2.60 3.78
C SER A 129 16.07 -3.56 4.61
N TRP A 130 16.21 -3.48 5.94
CA TRP A 130 15.50 -4.36 6.85
C TRP A 130 15.19 -3.70 8.20
N SER A 131 14.24 -4.26 8.94
CA SER A 131 14.00 -3.89 10.34
C SER A 131 15.17 -4.33 11.23
N PRO A 132 15.64 -3.48 12.16
CA PRO A 132 16.69 -3.87 13.11
C PRO A 132 16.28 -5.11 13.91
N ALA A 133 17.23 -6.03 14.12
CA ALA A 133 17.04 -7.11 15.08
C ALA A 133 17.45 -6.63 16.48
N GLN A 134 16.57 -6.86 17.46
CA GLN A 134 16.88 -6.56 18.86
C GLN A 134 18.16 -7.27 19.28
N GLY A 135 19.12 -6.50 19.83
CA GLY A 135 20.42 -7.01 20.28
C GLY A 135 21.44 -7.28 19.16
N ALA A 136 21.15 -6.95 17.90
CA ALA A 136 22.11 -7.10 16.81
C ALA A 136 23.24 -6.07 16.90
N VAL A 137 24.47 -6.54 16.67
CA VAL A 137 25.69 -5.71 16.60
C VAL A 137 26.23 -5.57 15.18
N SER A 138 25.87 -6.48 14.28
CA SER A 138 26.19 -6.39 12.85
C SER A 138 25.25 -7.26 12.02
N TYR A 139 25.32 -7.07 10.70
CA TYR A 139 24.55 -7.79 9.70
C TYR A 139 25.45 -8.26 8.55
N GLU A 140 25.15 -9.43 8.00
CA GLU A 140 25.65 -9.91 6.71
C GLU A 140 24.47 -9.96 5.73
N VAL A 141 24.62 -9.28 4.59
CA VAL A 141 23.67 -9.33 3.48
C VAL A 141 24.24 -10.22 2.40
N ILE A 142 23.44 -11.16 1.91
CA ILE A 142 23.88 -12.13 0.89
C ILE A 142 22.88 -12.10 -0.26
N VAL A 143 23.39 -11.96 -1.49
CA VAL A 143 22.62 -12.09 -2.74
C VAL A 143 23.11 -13.34 -3.47
N TYR A 144 22.18 -14.22 -3.81
CA TYR A 144 22.42 -15.47 -4.51
C TYR A 144 22.21 -15.30 -6.01
N SER A 145 22.89 -16.12 -6.82
CA SER A 145 22.85 -16.01 -8.28
C SER A 145 21.50 -16.39 -8.93
N GLY A 146 20.56 -16.92 -8.15
CA GLY A 146 19.24 -17.38 -8.62
C GLY A 146 18.31 -17.72 -7.45
N ALA A 147 17.01 -17.91 -7.72
CA ALA A 147 15.99 -18.20 -6.70
C ALA A 147 16.33 -19.43 -5.82
N SER A 148 16.73 -20.53 -6.46
CA SER A 148 17.07 -21.80 -5.80
C SER A 148 18.59 -22.01 -5.66
N SER A 149 19.39 -21.02 -6.05
CA SER A 149 20.85 -21.14 -6.02
C SER A 149 21.40 -21.01 -4.59
N LYS A 150 22.38 -21.86 -4.26
CA LYS A 150 23.24 -21.69 -3.07
C LYS A 150 24.49 -20.87 -3.38
N ARG A 151 24.79 -20.61 -4.66
CA ARG A 151 25.95 -19.82 -5.07
C ARG A 151 25.74 -18.35 -4.70
N ARG A 152 26.60 -17.84 -3.82
CA ARG A 152 26.65 -16.41 -3.48
C ARG A 152 27.16 -15.63 -4.69
N LYS A 153 26.37 -14.69 -5.18
CA LYS A 153 26.77 -13.71 -6.21
C LYS A 153 27.47 -12.51 -5.57
N TRP A 154 27.04 -12.14 -4.36
CA TRP A 154 27.59 -11.02 -3.61
C TRP A 154 27.25 -11.16 -2.12
N SER A 155 28.12 -10.65 -1.27
CA SER A 155 27.82 -10.47 0.15
C SER A 155 28.60 -9.29 0.73
N THR A 156 28.06 -8.70 1.79
CA THR A 156 28.74 -7.64 2.55
C THR A 156 28.34 -7.67 4.02
N LYS A 157 29.25 -7.23 4.89
CA LYS A 157 28.95 -6.96 6.30
C LYS A 157 28.67 -5.47 6.51
N THR A 158 27.80 -5.15 7.45
CA THR A 158 27.47 -3.77 7.83
C THR A 158 26.86 -3.72 9.24
N ASP A 159 27.04 -2.60 9.93
CA ASP A 159 26.37 -2.24 11.18
C ASP A 159 25.03 -1.49 10.94
N LYS A 160 24.79 -1.04 9.70
CA LYS A 160 23.58 -0.32 9.29
C LYS A 160 22.47 -1.30 8.88
N THR A 161 21.24 -0.81 8.79
CA THR A 161 20.07 -1.59 8.35
C THR A 161 19.69 -1.37 6.87
N ARG A 162 20.60 -0.79 6.10
CA ARG A 162 20.45 -0.55 4.66
C ARG A 162 21.80 -0.64 3.98
N VAL A 163 21.83 -1.30 2.82
CA VAL A 163 23.02 -1.39 1.98
C VAL A 163 22.67 -1.29 0.50
N ALA A 164 23.50 -0.61 -0.28
CA ALA A 164 23.40 -0.63 -1.74
C ALA A 164 24.09 -1.89 -2.28
N TYR A 165 23.47 -2.53 -3.27
CA TYR A 165 24.17 -3.53 -4.05
C TYR A 165 25.39 -2.91 -4.73
N ALA A 166 26.53 -3.59 -4.73
CA ALA A 166 27.77 -3.00 -5.24
C ALA A 166 27.70 -2.72 -6.76
N GLY A 167 26.98 -3.54 -7.53
CA GLY A 167 26.77 -3.35 -8.98
C GLY A 167 28.04 -3.42 -9.84
N LYS A 168 29.22 -3.68 -9.26
CA LYS A 168 30.54 -3.57 -9.90
C LYS A 168 31.45 -4.76 -9.58
N GLY A 169 32.55 -4.88 -10.32
CA GLY A 169 33.54 -5.96 -10.17
C GLY A 169 32.93 -7.34 -10.43
N ARG A 170 33.41 -8.36 -9.72
CA ARG A 170 32.97 -9.77 -9.88
C ARG A 170 31.46 -9.97 -9.66
N ALA A 171 30.81 -9.09 -8.90
CA ALA A 171 29.38 -9.14 -8.67
C ALA A 171 28.59 -8.70 -9.93
N GLY A 172 29.07 -7.67 -10.64
CA GLY A 172 28.38 -7.02 -11.76
C GLY A 172 27.01 -6.45 -11.39
N ALA A 173 26.30 -5.86 -12.35
CA ALA A 173 24.89 -5.49 -12.17
C ALA A 173 23.98 -6.73 -12.12
N LEU A 174 22.78 -6.59 -11.54
CA LEU A 174 21.74 -7.62 -11.62
C LEU A 174 21.09 -7.58 -13.00
N ARG A 175 20.91 -8.74 -13.63
CA ARG A 175 20.35 -8.83 -14.97
C ARG A 175 18.84 -8.61 -14.96
N PRO A 176 18.30 -7.75 -15.85
CA PRO A 176 16.85 -7.66 -16.06
C PRO A 176 16.24 -9.03 -16.40
N GLY A 177 14.98 -9.24 -15.99
CA GLY A 177 14.26 -10.50 -16.21
C GLY A 177 14.75 -11.71 -15.39
N SER A 178 15.80 -11.56 -14.59
CA SER A 178 16.34 -12.63 -13.75
C SER A 178 15.76 -12.58 -12.33
N THR A 179 15.58 -13.76 -11.72
CA THR A 179 15.14 -13.86 -10.32
C THR A 179 16.33 -14.07 -9.39
N TYR A 180 16.45 -13.22 -8.38
CA TYR A 180 17.50 -13.32 -7.36
C TYR A 180 16.89 -13.59 -5.98
N ARG A 181 17.56 -14.42 -5.19
CA ARG A 181 17.27 -14.58 -3.76
C ARG A 181 18.27 -13.77 -2.95
N TRP A 182 17.80 -13.13 -1.88
CA TRP A 182 18.67 -12.44 -0.94
C TRP A 182 18.24 -12.72 0.49
N GLU A 183 19.16 -12.60 1.44
CA GLU A 183 18.89 -12.76 2.87
C GLU A 183 19.77 -11.85 3.71
N VAL A 184 19.33 -11.63 4.96
CA VAL A 184 20.06 -10.88 5.97
C VAL A 184 20.22 -11.73 7.22
N ILE A 185 21.46 -11.85 7.68
CA ILE A 185 21.83 -12.55 8.91
C ILE A 185 22.34 -11.49 9.89
N ALA A 186 21.69 -11.36 11.04
CA ALA A 186 22.16 -10.52 12.14
C ALA A 186 23.09 -11.34 13.05
N THR A 187 24.20 -10.75 13.47
CA THR A 187 25.00 -11.24 14.61
C THR A 187 24.57 -10.46 15.85
N LEU A 188 24.18 -11.17 16.90
CA LEU A 188 23.74 -10.60 18.17
C LEU A 188 24.93 -10.39 19.13
N LYS A 189 24.72 -9.64 20.21
CA LYS A 189 25.74 -9.39 21.26
C LYS A 189 26.34 -10.67 21.85
N ASP A 190 25.54 -11.72 21.99
CA ASP A 190 25.97 -13.05 22.47
C ASP A 190 26.67 -13.90 21.39
N LYS A 191 27.01 -13.31 20.24
CA LYS A 191 27.58 -13.95 19.05
C LYS A 191 26.64 -14.94 18.35
N SER A 192 25.42 -15.12 18.82
CA SER A 192 24.42 -15.92 18.10
C SER A 192 24.00 -15.21 16.80
N VAL A 193 23.50 -15.99 15.84
CA VAL A 193 23.07 -15.47 14.55
C VAL A 193 21.57 -15.64 14.35
N LYS A 194 20.93 -14.61 13.79
CA LYS A 194 19.49 -14.58 13.53
C LYS A 194 19.21 -14.14 12.09
N ARG A 195 18.50 -14.97 11.32
CA ARG A 195 17.97 -14.55 10.02
C ARG A 195 16.77 -13.62 10.21
N ILE A 196 16.82 -12.46 9.55
CA ILE A 196 15.77 -11.42 9.68
C ILE A 196 14.44 -11.89 9.09
N LEU A 197 14.48 -12.70 8.03
CA LEU A 197 13.32 -13.39 7.51
C LEU A 197 13.54 -14.90 7.58
N ARG A 198 12.60 -15.61 8.22
CA ARG A 198 12.46 -17.05 8.04
C ARG A 198 11.53 -17.27 6.84
N PRO A 199 11.89 -18.10 5.85
CA PRO A 199 10.93 -18.60 4.89
C PRO A 199 9.74 -19.20 5.66
N ARG A 200 8.50 -18.82 5.32
CA ARG A 200 7.33 -19.55 5.83
C ARG A 200 7.41 -20.98 5.26
N GLY A 201 7.51 -21.98 6.14
CA GLY A 201 7.35 -23.39 5.81
C GLY A 201 8.65 -24.20 5.70
N GLN A 202 9.20 -24.59 6.85
CA GLN A 202 9.49 -26.01 7.08
C GLN A 202 8.81 -26.35 8.40
N GLY A 203 7.52 -26.69 8.31
CA GLY A 203 6.87 -27.42 9.37
C GLY A 203 7.62 -28.73 9.52
N LYS A 204 8.09 -29.02 10.74
CA LYS A 204 8.52 -30.35 11.12
C LYS A 204 7.35 -31.31 10.83
N THR A 205 7.46 -32.13 9.80
CA THR A 205 6.93 -33.49 9.87
C THR A 205 7.87 -34.22 10.81
N ARG A 206 7.45 -34.37 12.06
CA ARG A 206 7.96 -35.44 12.93
C ARG A 206 6.92 -36.55 12.82
N ASN A 207 7.33 -37.66 12.21
CA ASN A 207 6.76 -38.97 12.52
C ASN A 207 6.99 -39.27 14.01
#